data_AF-A0A9X3HLC7-F1
#
_entry.id   AF-A0A9X3HLC7-F1
#
_cell.length_a   1.000
_cell.length_b   1.000
_cell.length_c   1.000
_cell.angle_alpha   90.00
_cell.angle_beta   90.00
_cell.angle_gamma   90.00
#
_symmetry.space_group_name_H-M   'P 1'
#
loop_
_entity.id
_entity.type
_entity.pdbx_description
1 polymer ?
#
loop_
_entity_poly.entity_id
_entity_poly.type
_entity_poly.pdbx_seq_one_letter_code
_entity_poly.pdbx_strand_id
1 'polypeptide(L)'
;MHFEEKLYRNSAQPIGDKDFAGNFDGIRERYRDKRISSKALSLIGQMAGSTELIEMGKSMEVTNMCTALERLKAEGIEQGMEKGVEKTVISMLKKNYLISEICEITGKTEEEILKIKETM
;
A
#
# COMPACT_ATOMS: atom_id res chain seq x y z
N MET A 1 14.41 -36.51 3.17
CA MET A 1 15.62 -35.99 3.83
C MET A 1 16.14 -34.67 3.20
N HIS A 2 16.09 -34.48 1.87
CA HIS A 2 16.59 -33.24 1.23
C HIS A 2 15.76 -31.95 1.38
N PHE A 3 14.52 -32.02 1.88
CA PHE A 3 13.67 -30.83 2.05
C PHE A 3 13.97 -30.09 3.37
N GLU A 4 14.25 -30.84 4.45
CA GLU A 4 14.64 -30.26 5.75
C GLU A 4 16.05 -29.64 5.73
N GLU A 5 16.94 -30.19 4.91
CA GLU A 5 18.32 -29.71 4.75
C GLU A 5 18.38 -28.31 4.12
N LYS A 6 17.41 -27.95 3.26
CA LYS A 6 17.27 -26.60 2.69
C LYS A 6 16.71 -25.58 3.68
N LEU A 7 15.87 -26.01 4.63
CA LEU A 7 15.36 -25.14 5.69
C LEU A 7 16.49 -24.77 6.67
N TYR A 8 17.34 -25.73 7.04
CA TYR A 8 18.53 -25.49 7.87
C TYR A 8 19.63 -24.67 7.17
N ARG A 9 19.75 -24.75 5.85
CA ARG A 9 20.72 -23.92 5.11
C ARG A 9 20.34 -22.43 5.06
N ASN A 10 19.08 -22.10 5.34
CA ASN A 10 18.57 -20.72 5.34
C ASN A 10 18.50 -20.07 6.72
N SER A 11 18.69 -20.82 7.82
CA SER A 11 18.85 -20.21 9.14
C SER A 11 20.25 -19.61 9.26
N ALA A 12 20.32 -18.36 9.73
CA ALA A 12 21.61 -17.77 10.08
C ALA A 12 22.17 -18.51 11.31
N GLN A 13 23.49 -18.71 11.35
CA GLN A 13 24.15 -19.24 12.55
C GLN A 13 23.84 -18.33 13.75
N PRO A 14 23.49 -18.88 14.93
CA PRO A 14 23.15 -18.08 16.11
C PRO A 14 24.23 -17.05 16.44
N ILE A 15 23.81 -15.86 16.88
CA ILE A 15 24.72 -14.83 17.40
C ILE A 15 25.43 -15.40 18.62
N GLY A 16 26.77 -15.46 18.57
CA GLY A 16 27.60 -15.96 19.66
C GLY A 16 28.22 -14.86 20.50
N ASP A 17 28.88 -15.22 21.60
CA ASP A 17 29.48 -14.26 22.55
C ASP A 17 30.48 -13.29 21.90
N LYS A 18 31.21 -13.74 20.87
CA LYS A 18 32.15 -12.89 20.11
C LYS A 18 31.47 -11.79 19.29
N ASP A 19 30.20 -11.99 18.95
CA ASP A 19 29.40 -11.01 18.21
C ASP A 19 28.84 -9.95 19.17
N PHE A 20 28.46 -10.36 20.39
CA PHE A 20 28.09 -9.47 21.48
C PHE A 20 29.25 -8.62 22.00
N ALA A 21 30.50 -9.01 21.75
CA ALA A 21 31.70 -8.24 22.08
C ALA A 21 31.93 -7.01 21.17
N GLY A 22 30.92 -6.55 20.43
CA GLY A 22 30.96 -5.31 19.65
C GLY A 22 31.32 -5.47 18.17
N ASN A 23 31.29 -6.68 17.61
CA ASN A 23 31.57 -6.93 16.20
C ASN A 23 30.34 -6.63 15.30
N PHE A 24 29.88 -5.39 15.31
CA PHE A 24 28.69 -4.98 14.57
C PHE A 24 28.83 -5.12 13.06
N ASP A 25 30.02 -4.89 12.50
CA ASP A 25 30.28 -5.03 11.07
C ASP A 25 30.14 -6.50 10.63
N GLY A 26 30.70 -7.43 11.41
CA GLY A 26 30.55 -8.87 11.13
C GLY A 26 29.12 -9.39 11.31
N ILE A 27 28.31 -8.77 12.17
CA ILE A 27 26.88 -9.07 12.28
C ILE A 27 26.14 -8.53 11.05
N ARG A 28 26.38 -7.26 10.69
CA ARG A 28 25.73 -6.62 9.55
C ARG A 28 26.00 -7.39 8.26
N GLU A 29 27.21 -7.89 8.06
CA GLU A 29 27.56 -8.69 6.89
C GLU A 29 26.81 -10.03 6.85
N ARG A 30 26.83 -10.80 7.94
CA ARG A 30 26.18 -12.12 8.00
C ARG A 30 24.66 -12.06 7.85
N TYR A 31 24.05 -10.99 8.33
CA TYR A 31 22.60 -10.84 8.39
C TYR A 31 22.05 -9.86 7.35
N ARG A 32 22.89 -9.35 6.44
CA ARG A 32 22.54 -8.31 5.45
C ARG A 32 21.25 -8.61 4.68
N ASP A 33 21.11 -9.85 4.20
CA ASP A 33 19.99 -10.27 3.35
C ASP A 33 18.90 -11.04 4.14
N LYS A 34 19.04 -11.12 5.47
CA LYS A 34 18.06 -11.80 6.32
C LYS A 34 16.95 -10.83 6.69
N ARG A 35 15.71 -11.17 6.35
CA ARG A 35 14.54 -10.38 6.70
C ARG A 35 13.95 -10.83 8.02
N ILE A 36 13.57 -9.87 8.86
CA ILE A 36 12.74 -10.09 10.05
C ILE A 36 11.29 -9.77 9.66
N SER A 37 10.35 -10.63 10.03
CA SER A 37 8.94 -10.36 9.78
C SER A 37 8.44 -9.21 10.67
N SER A 38 7.47 -8.43 10.18
CA SER A 38 6.79 -7.35 10.93
C SER A 38 6.32 -7.82 12.31
N LYS A 39 5.72 -9.02 12.36
CA LYS A 39 5.22 -9.65 13.58
C LYS A 39 6.33 -10.03 14.55
N ALA A 40 7.43 -10.60 14.06
CA ALA A 40 8.58 -10.94 14.90
C ALA A 40 9.25 -9.68 15.47
N LEU A 41 9.41 -8.64 14.65
CA LEU A 41 9.98 -7.36 15.08
C LEU A 41 9.12 -6.69 16.16
N SER A 42 7.80 -6.70 15.98
CA SER A 42 6.85 -6.16 16.97
C SER A 42 6.92 -6.91 18.30
N LEU A 43 6.99 -8.25 18.27
CA LEU A 43 7.11 -9.08 19.47
C LEU A 43 8.42 -8.81 20.23
N ILE A 44 9.55 -8.67 19.51
CA ILE A 44 10.84 -8.29 20.10
C ILE A 44 10.72 -6.91 20.77
N GLY A 45 10.08 -5.95 20.11
CA GLY A 45 9.82 -4.63 20.68
C GLY A 45 9.02 -4.69 21.97
N GLN A 46 7.96 -5.52 22.03
CA GLN A 46 7.18 -5.72 23.25
C GLN A 46 8.02 -6.34 24.38
N MET A 47 8.81 -7.37 24.08
CA MET A 47 9.66 -8.03 25.07
C MET A 47 10.76 -7.11 25.60
N ALA A 48 11.31 -6.25 24.74
CA ALA A 48 12.37 -5.31 25.08
C ALA A 48 11.84 -3.98 25.65
N GLY A 49 10.52 -3.75 25.67
CA GLY A 49 9.92 -2.47 26.04
C GLY A 49 10.24 -1.32 25.07
N SER A 50 10.57 -1.63 23.82
CA SER A 50 10.92 -0.64 22.79
C SER A 50 9.71 -0.28 21.92
N THR A 51 9.16 0.92 22.13
CA THR A 51 8.06 1.46 21.31
C THR A 51 8.50 1.65 19.85
N GLU A 52 9.76 2.01 19.62
CA GLU A 52 10.32 2.20 18.27
C GLU A 52 10.28 0.90 17.44
N LEU A 53 10.67 -0.24 18.04
CA LEU A 53 10.59 -1.55 17.38
C LEU A 53 9.14 -1.98 17.13
N ILE A 54 8.21 -1.64 18.03
CA ILE A 54 6.78 -1.93 17.86
C ILE A 54 6.21 -1.13 16.68
N GLU A 55 6.55 0.14 16.54
CA GLU A 55 6.09 1.00 15.44
C GLU A 55 6.73 0.62 14.10
N MET A 56 8.02 0.28 14.09
CA MET A 56 8.66 -0.27 12.91
C MET A 56 8.03 -1.59 12.47
N GLY A 57 7.74 -2.49 13.42
CA GLY A 57 7.05 -3.75 13.12
C GLY A 57 5.68 -3.53 12.48
N LYS A 58 4.88 -2.58 13.01
CA LYS A 58 3.57 -2.22 12.44
C LYS A 58 3.66 -1.56 11.07
N SER A 59 4.61 -0.64 10.87
CA SER A 59 4.77 0.06 9.59
C SER A 59 5.38 -0.82 8.49
N MET A 60 6.17 -1.81 8.86
CA MET A 60 6.67 -2.86 7.96
C MET A 60 5.60 -3.90 7.59
N GLU A 61 4.44 -3.88 8.24
CA GLU A 61 3.31 -4.69 7.81
C GLU A 61 2.87 -4.17 6.44
N VAL A 62 3.30 -4.86 5.39
CA VAL A 62 2.75 -4.69 4.04
C VAL A 62 1.25 -4.69 4.22
N THR A 63 0.58 -3.58 3.87
CA THR A 63 -0.90 -3.50 3.86
C THR A 63 -1.38 -4.83 3.32
N ASN A 64 -1.98 -5.66 4.19
CA ASN A 64 -2.19 -7.04 3.83
C ASN A 64 -2.95 -7.06 2.49
N MET A 65 -2.74 -8.11 1.68
CA MET A 65 -3.32 -8.17 0.33
C MET A 65 -4.81 -7.77 0.32
N CYS A 66 -5.57 -8.14 1.36
CA CYS A 66 -6.97 -7.77 1.51
C CYS A 66 -7.18 -6.25 1.59
N THR A 67 -6.43 -5.52 2.42
CA THR A 67 -6.54 -4.05 2.50
C THR A 67 -6.11 -3.37 1.20
N ALA A 68 -5.09 -3.90 0.50
CA ALA A 68 -4.71 -3.39 -0.81
C ALA A 68 -5.83 -3.60 -1.85
N LEU A 69 -6.48 -4.77 -1.83
CA LEU A 69 -7.62 -5.09 -2.69
C LEU A 69 -8.86 -4.26 -2.36
N GLU A 70 -9.13 -3.98 -1.08
CA GLU A 70 -10.23 -3.12 -0.65
C GLU A 70 -10.05 -1.69 -1.14
N ARG A 71 -8.83 -1.14 -1.04
CA ARG A 71 -8.50 0.19 -1.60
C ARG A 71 -8.66 0.20 -3.12
N LEU A 72 -8.10 -0.78 -3.81
CA LEU A 72 -8.22 -0.91 -5.28
C LEU A 72 -9.69 -0.97 -5.72
N LYS A 73 -10.54 -1.69 -4.97
CA LYS A 73 -11.97 -1.77 -5.25
C LYS A 73 -12.66 -0.43 -5.03
N ALA A 74 -12.36 0.28 -3.94
CA ALA A 74 -12.94 1.58 -3.64
C ALA A 74 -12.55 2.63 -4.71
N GLU A 75 -11.26 2.73 -5.03
CA GLU A 75 -10.74 3.61 -6.08
C GLU A 75 -11.36 3.29 -7.44
N GLY A 76 -11.52 2.01 -7.78
CA GLY A 76 -12.14 1.57 -9.02
C GLY A 76 -13.63 1.95 -9.12
N ILE A 77 -14.37 1.90 -8.02
CA ILE A 77 -15.77 2.33 -7.97
C ILE A 77 -15.86 3.85 -8.16
N GLU A 78 -15.06 4.62 -7.43
CA GLU A 78 -15.05 6.08 -7.52
C GLU A 78 -14.68 6.56 -8.94
N GLN A 79 -13.60 6.03 -9.51
CA GLN A 79 -13.21 6.35 -10.90
C GLN A 79 -14.28 5.93 -11.91
N GLY A 80 -14.96 4.80 -11.67
CA GLY A 80 -16.03 4.32 -12.53
C GLY A 80 -17.26 5.24 -12.52
N MET A 81 -17.65 5.72 -11.34
CA MET A 81 -18.74 6.68 -11.19
C MET A 81 -18.40 8.01 -11.87
N GLU A 82 -17.22 8.56 -11.61
CA GLU A 82 -16.78 9.83 -12.22
C GLU A 82 -16.79 9.76 -13.74
N LYS A 83 -16.18 8.72 -14.32
CA LYS A 83 -16.19 8.51 -15.79
C LYS A 83 -17.60 8.29 -16.35
N GLY A 84 -18.50 7.70 -15.57
CA GLY A 84 -19.91 7.52 -15.95
C GLY A 84 -20.64 8.85 -16.05
N VAL A 85 -20.41 9.74 -15.08
CA VAL A 85 -20.95 11.11 -15.09
C VAL A 85 -20.38 11.90 -16.27
N GLU A 86 -19.06 11.88 -16.50
CA GLU A 86 -18.44 12.56 -17.64
C GLU A 86 -19.03 12.12 -18.98
N LYS A 87 -19.19 10.81 -19.21
CA LYS A 87 -19.84 10.29 -20.43
C LYS A 87 -21.27 10.78 -20.59
N THR A 88 -22.00 10.90 -19.49
CA THR A 88 -23.37 11.41 -19.49
C THR A 88 -23.40 12.89 -19.87
N VAL A 89 -22.51 13.71 -19.28
CA VAL A 89 -22.31 15.13 -19.65
C VAL A 89 -22.00 15.26 -21.14
N ILE A 90 -21.05 14.48 -21.67
CA ILE A 90 -20.68 14.50 -23.09
C ILE A 90 -21.90 14.15 -23.98
N SER A 91 -22.71 13.16 -23.59
CA SER A 91 -23.90 12.77 -24.35
C SER A 91 -24.96 13.89 -24.36
N MET A 92 -25.17 14.56 -23.25
CA MET A 92 -26.11 15.69 -23.12
C MET A 92 -25.63 16.90 -23.91
N LEU A 93 -24.34 17.25 -23.83
CA LEU A 93 -23.74 18.32 -24.62
C LEU A 93 -23.90 18.07 -26.13
N LYS A 94 -23.67 16.83 -26.60
CA LYS A 94 -23.90 16.45 -28.00
C LYS A 94 -25.35 16.56 -28.46
N LYS A 95 -26.29 16.53 -27.51
CA LYS A 95 -27.74 16.74 -27.75
C LYS A 95 -28.16 18.19 -27.52
N ASN A 96 -27.21 19.11 -27.36
CA ASN A 96 -27.43 20.53 -27.12
C ASN A 96 -28.30 20.85 -25.89
N TYR A 97 -28.18 20.06 -24.82
CA TYR A 97 -28.79 20.40 -23.53
C TYR A 97 -28.16 21.68 -22.97
N LEU A 98 -28.94 22.46 -22.22
CA LEU A 98 -28.42 23.67 -21.58
C LEU A 98 -27.45 23.29 -20.45
N ILE A 99 -26.38 24.05 -20.28
CA ILE A 99 -25.39 23.78 -19.23
C ILE A 99 -26.04 23.78 -17.85
N SER A 100 -26.97 24.69 -17.59
CA SER A 100 -27.74 24.74 -16.34
C SER A 100 -28.49 23.45 -16.04
N GLU A 101 -29.13 22.84 -17.05
CA GLU A 101 -29.85 21.56 -16.91
C GLU A 101 -28.86 20.41 -16.65
N ILE A 102 -27.71 20.43 -17.31
CA ILE A 102 -26.66 19.41 -17.09
C ILE A 102 -26.11 19.52 -15.66
N CYS A 103 -25.90 20.72 -15.13
CA CYS A 103 -25.50 20.95 -13.74
C CYS A 103 -26.50 20.30 -12.77
N GLU A 104 -27.80 20.57 -12.96
CA GLU A 104 -28.87 20.03 -12.12
C GLU A 104 -28.93 18.49 -12.15
N ILE A 105 -28.78 17.88 -13.34
CA ILE A 105 -28.89 16.42 -13.49
C ILE A 105 -27.66 15.70 -12.95
N THR A 106 -26.47 16.25 -13.19
CA THR A 106 -25.20 15.56 -12.92
C THR A 106 -24.56 15.96 -11.59
N GLY A 107 -25.03 17.05 -10.98
CA GLY A 107 -24.43 17.62 -9.78
C GLY A 107 -23.07 18.28 -10.01
N LYS A 108 -22.59 18.34 -11.26
CA LYS A 108 -21.35 19.04 -11.62
C LYS A 108 -21.59 20.53 -11.73
N THR A 109 -20.55 21.27 -11.41
CA THR A 109 -20.49 22.72 -11.62
C THR A 109 -20.36 23.04 -13.12
N GLU A 110 -20.72 24.26 -13.48
CA GLU A 110 -20.53 24.78 -14.83
C GLU A 110 -19.05 24.73 -15.25
N GLU A 111 -18.12 25.05 -14.36
CA GLU A 111 -16.68 24.99 -14.62
C GLU A 111 -16.22 23.56 -14.99
N GLU A 112 -16.70 22.54 -14.28
CA GLU A 112 -16.37 21.14 -14.57
C GLU A 112 -16.94 20.70 -15.93
N ILE A 113 -18.17 21.11 -16.24
CA ILE A 113 -18.79 20.81 -17.54
C ILE A 113 -18.04 21.50 -18.68
N LEU A 114 -17.58 22.74 -18.49
CA LEU A 114 -16.77 23.45 -19.47
C LEU A 114 -15.43 22.77 -19.71
N LYS A 115 -14.73 22.30 -18.66
CA LYS A 115 -13.51 21.49 -18.81
C LYS A 115 -13.77 20.21 -19.61
N ILE A 116 -14.86 19.49 -19.33
CA ILE A 116 -15.23 18.29 -20.11
C ILE A 116 -15.47 18.67 -21.58
N LYS A 117 -16.16 19.78 -21.83
CA LYS A 117 -16.43 20.27 -23.19
C LYS A 117 -15.15 20.62 -23.95
N GLU A 118 -14.12 21.15 -23.28
CA GLU A 118 -12.81 21.45 -23.90
C GLU A 118 -12.05 20.19 -24.32
N THR A 119 -12.36 19.03 -23.72
CA THR A 119 -11.72 17.74 -24.04
C THR A 119 -12.46 16.92 -25.12
N MET A 120 -13.59 17.42 -25.62
CA MET A 120 -14.39 16.78 -26.68
C MET A 120 -13.86 17.05 -28.08
#